data_AF-A0A847H5Y6-F1
#
_entry.id   AF-A0A847H5Y6-F1
#
_cell.length_a   1.000
_cell.length_b   1.000
_cell.length_c   1.000
_cell.angle_alpha   90.00
_cell.angle_beta   90.00
_cell.angle_gamma   90.00
#
_symmetry.space_group_name_H-M   'P 1'
#
loop_
_entity.id
_entity.type
_entity.pdbx_description
1 polymer ?
#
loop_
_entity_poly.entity_id
_entity_poly.type
_entity_poly.pdbx_seq_one_letter_code
_entity_poly.pdbx_strand_id
1 'polypeptide(L)'
;MNKINFSHNYCKLWGQTSAKLLAVEPLTISKGTPLPDALYEYDCRTVDDRYYNLRNGKYIRLIFDGNKGIPFCTIRPARSRFPFMLNGEKSFDKAEYYKNKIGEEFKILIKEDK
;
A
#
# COMPACT_ATOMS: atom_id res chain seq x y z
N MET A 1 2.67 7.68 -16.18
CA MET A 1 3.14 6.56 -15.35
C MET A 1 2.80 6.84 -13.89
N ASN A 2 2.08 5.93 -13.23
CA ASN A 2 1.70 6.10 -11.82
C ASN A 2 2.92 5.94 -10.90
N LYS A 3 2.82 6.50 -9.70
CA LYS A 3 3.90 6.45 -8.70
C LYS A 3 3.34 5.94 -7.38
N ILE A 4 4.05 5.02 -6.74
CA ILE A 4 3.74 4.56 -5.39
C ILE A 4 4.97 4.74 -4.50
N ASN A 5 4.75 5.32 -3.32
CA ASN A 5 5.83 5.60 -2.39
C ASN A 5 5.90 4.54 -1.30
N PHE A 6 7.11 4.11 -0.99
CA PHE A 6 7.42 3.26 0.15
C PHE A 6 8.54 3.88 0.97
N SER A 7 8.57 3.61 2.28
CA SER A 7 9.75 3.93 3.07
C SER A 7 10.85 2.91 2.75
N HIS A 8 12.11 3.35 2.77
CA HIS A 8 13.29 2.49 2.70
C HIS A 8 13.34 1.45 3.82
N ASN A 9 12.63 1.68 4.92
CA ASN A 9 12.59 0.82 6.09
C ASN A 9 11.81 -0.49 5.91
N TYR A 10 11.28 -0.80 4.71
CA TYR A 10 10.53 -2.04 4.48
C TYR A 10 11.29 -3.02 3.59
N CYS A 11 11.67 -4.17 4.15
CA CYS A 11 12.39 -5.26 3.47
C CYS A 11 11.62 -5.84 2.27
N LYS A 12 10.28 -5.77 2.28
CA LYS A 12 9.37 -6.44 1.33
C LYS A 12 9.51 -6.03 -0.14
N LEU A 13 10.25 -4.96 -0.44
CA LEU A 13 10.40 -4.48 -1.81
C LEU A 13 11.56 -5.12 -2.56
N TRP A 14 12.53 -5.77 -1.90
CA TRP A 14 13.60 -6.56 -2.55
C TRP A 14 14.28 -5.86 -3.76
N GLY A 15 14.42 -4.53 -3.71
CA GLY A 15 14.98 -3.71 -4.80
C GLY A 15 14.13 -3.68 -6.08
N GLN A 16 12.81 -3.83 -5.98
CA GLN A 16 11.87 -3.67 -7.09
C GLN A 16 11.68 -2.19 -7.45
N THR A 17 11.66 -1.88 -8.75
CA THR A 17 11.61 -0.49 -9.27
C THR A 17 10.26 -0.14 -9.88
N SER A 18 9.49 -1.15 -10.27
CA SER A 18 8.11 -1.00 -10.72
C SER A 18 7.29 -2.23 -10.34
N ALA A 19 5.97 -2.08 -10.37
CA ALA A 19 5.05 -3.19 -10.15
C ALA A 19 3.69 -2.93 -10.79
N LYS A 20 3.06 -3.99 -11.29
CA LYS A 20 1.69 -3.98 -11.80
C LYS A 20 0.71 -4.21 -10.67
N LEU A 21 -0.30 -3.35 -10.55
CA LEU A 21 -1.35 -3.55 -9.55
C LEU A 21 -2.28 -4.69 -10.01
N LEU A 22 -2.40 -5.75 -9.21
CA LEU A 22 -3.24 -6.91 -9.51
C LEU A 22 -4.62 -6.81 -8.87
N ALA A 23 -4.68 -6.37 -7.61
CA ALA A 23 -5.93 -6.34 -6.86
C ALA A 23 -5.93 -5.26 -5.77
N VAL A 24 -7.14 -4.82 -5.42
CA VAL A 24 -7.42 -3.87 -4.34
C VAL A 24 -8.52 -4.47 -3.48
N GLU A 25 -8.17 -4.83 -2.26
CA GLU A 25 -9.12 -5.46 -1.34
C GLU A 25 -9.42 -4.53 -0.16
N PRO A 26 -10.70 -4.30 0.17
CA PRO A 26 -11.06 -3.54 1.35
C PRO A 26 -10.70 -4.30 2.63
N LEU A 27 -10.20 -3.57 3.62
CA LEU A 27 -9.84 -4.09 4.94
C LEU A 27 -10.41 -3.16 6.01
N THR A 28 -10.97 -3.71 7.09
CA THR A 28 -11.34 -2.93 8.27
C THR A 28 -10.52 -3.40 9.45
N ILE A 29 -9.84 -2.46 10.11
CA ILE A 29 -9.10 -2.70 11.35
C ILE A 29 -9.94 -2.13 12.48
N SER A 30 -10.32 -2.97 13.42
CA SER A 30 -11.08 -2.58 14.61
C SER A 30 -10.59 -3.37 15.82
N LYS A 31 -10.89 -2.86 17.02
CA LYS A 31 -10.64 -3.60 18.26
C LYS A 31 -11.43 -4.92 18.22
N GLY A 32 -10.73 -6.05 18.11
CA GLY A 32 -11.33 -7.38 17.97
C GLY A 32 -11.28 -7.99 16.56
N THR A 33 -10.84 -7.24 15.55
CA THR A 33 -10.51 -7.79 14.22
C THR A 33 -8.99 -7.76 14.06
N PRO A 34 -8.26 -8.74 14.61
CA PRO A 34 -6.83 -8.82 14.35
C PRO A 34 -6.62 -8.96 12.85
N LEU A 35 -5.68 -8.20 12.30
CA LEU A 35 -5.05 -8.59 11.05
C LEU A 35 -4.48 -9.99 11.24
N PRO A 36 -4.49 -10.87 10.21
CA PRO A 36 -3.70 -12.08 10.30
C PRO A 36 -2.26 -11.69 10.66
N ASP A 37 -1.71 -12.25 11.74
CA ASP A 37 -0.42 -11.81 12.30
C ASP A 37 0.68 -11.80 11.23
N ALA A 38 0.67 -12.77 10.32
CA ALA A 38 1.58 -12.85 9.18
C ALA A 38 1.47 -11.66 8.21
N LEU A 39 0.27 -11.13 7.96
CA LEU A 39 0.08 -9.96 7.10
C LEU A 39 0.50 -8.67 7.80
N TYR A 40 0.22 -8.56 9.09
CA TYR A 40 0.68 -7.43 9.90
C TYR A 40 2.21 -7.41 9.97
N GLU A 41 2.83 -8.55 10.24
CA GLU A 41 4.28 -8.69 10.28
C GLU A 41 4.92 -8.38 8.94
N TYR A 42 4.38 -8.95 7.86
CA TYR A 42 4.88 -8.68 6.51
C TYR A 42 4.81 -7.20 6.13
N ASP A 43 3.69 -6.52 6.42
CA ASP A 43 3.47 -5.16 5.94
C ASP A 43 4.06 -4.08 6.87
N CYS A 44 4.04 -4.32 8.18
CA CYS A 44 4.28 -3.29 9.19
C CYS A 44 5.65 -3.39 9.89
N ARG A 45 6.39 -4.51 9.73
CA ARG A 45 7.72 -4.69 10.30
C ARG A 45 8.76 -3.85 9.54
N THR A 46 9.59 -3.12 10.28
CA THR A 46 10.71 -2.33 9.76
C THR A 46 12.00 -3.13 9.77
N VAL A 47 13.04 -2.63 9.10
CA VAL A 47 14.41 -3.19 9.15
C VAL A 47 14.96 -3.36 10.57
N ASP A 48 14.62 -2.44 11.49
CA ASP A 48 15.03 -2.50 12.90
C ASP A 48 14.09 -3.35 13.80
N ASP A 49 13.27 -4.23 13.20
CA ASP A 49 12.31 -5.09 13.90
C ASP A 49 11.23 -4.35 14.73
N ARG A 50 11.00 -3.07 14.45
CA ARG A 50 9.87 -2.30 14.98
C ARG A 50 8.64 -2.47 14.09
N TYR A 51 7.48 -2.15 14.64
CA TYR A 51 6.21 -2.28 13.91
C TYR A 51 5.49 -0.93 13.85
N TYR A 52 5.00 -0.56 12.67
CA TYR A 52 4.07 0.56 12.56
C TYR A 52 2.68 0.14 13.02
N ASN A 53 2.20 0.78 14.09
CA ASN A 53 0.86 0.53 14.60
C ASN A 53 -0.21 1.07 13.64
N LEU A 54 -1.01 0.16 13.09
CA LEU A 54 -2.21 0.50 12.33
C LEU A 54 -3.32 0.89 13.32
N ARG A 55 -3.92 2.06 13.12
CA ARG A 55 -5.05 2.54 13.93
C ARG A 55 -6.35 1.91 13.46
N ASN A 56 -7.37 1.88 14.31
CA ASN A 56 -8.72 1.50 13.90
C ASN A 56 -9.19 2.37 12.71
N GLY A 57 -9.77 1.74 11.70
CA GLY A 57 -10.25 2.43 10.51
C GLY A 57 -10.41 1.54 9.28
N LYS A 58 -10.76 2.19 8.16
CA LYS A 58 -10.87 1.55 6.85
C LYS A 58 -9.57 1.66 6.08
N TYR A 59 -9.12 0.53 5.57
CA TYR A 59 -7.89 0.35 4.82
C TYR A 59 -8.18 -0.36 3.49
N ILE A 60 -7.16 -0.39 2.65
CA ILE A 60 -7.10 -1.21 1.44
C ILE A 60 -5.80 -1.98 1.45
N ARG A 61 -5.86 -3.26 1.06
CA ARG A 61 -4.71 -4.08 0.72
C ARG A 61 -4.52 -3.98 -0.79
N LEU A 62 -3.38 -3.43 -1.19
CA LEU A 62 -2.95 -3.38 -2.59
C LEU A 62 -2.05 -4.58 -2.85
N ILE A 63 -2.34 -5.37 -3.88
CA ILE A 63 -1.57 -6.56 -4.25
C ILE A 63 -0.90 -6.27 -5.59
N PHE A 64 0.42 -6.44 -5.64
CA PHE A 64 1.26 -6.09 -6.76
C PHE A 64 2.02 -7.31 -7.28
N ASP A 65 2.18 -7.36 -8.60
CA ASP A 65 3.20 -8.17 -9.26
C ASP A 65 4.40 -7.28 -9.57
N GLY A 66 5.52 -7.52 -8.90
CA GLY A 66 6.68 -6.68 -9.05
C GLY A 66 7.53 -7.04 -10.27
N ASN A 67 8.35 -6.10 -10.72
CA ASN A 67 9.17 -6.25 -11.94
C ASN A 67 10.22 -7.37 -11.91
N LYS A 68 10.47 -8.01 -10.76
CA LYS A 68 11.31 -9.20 -10.64
C LYS A 68 10.52 -10.52 -10.61
N GLY A 69 9.21 -10.46 -10.88
CA GLY A 69 8.30 -11.61 -10.75
C GLY A 69 8.02 -12.01 -9.31
N ILE A 70 8.32 -11.12 -8.35
CA ILE A 70 8.09 -11.34 -6.92
C ILE A 70 6.84 -10.54 -6.51
N PRO A 71 5.74 -11.20 -6.15
CA PRO A 71 4.54 -10.51 -5.70
C PRO A 71 4.74 -9.92 -4.31
N PHE A 72 4.08 -8.80 -4.05
CA PHE A 72 4.04 -8.20 -2.71
C PHE A 72 2.71 -7.49 -2.48
N CYS A 73 2.38 -7.23 -1.22
CA CYS A 73 1.22 -6.42 -0.88
C CYS A 73 1.58 -5.23 0.01
N THR A 74 0.68 -4.26 0.08
CA THR A 74 0.78 -3.19 1.08
C THR A 74 -0.56 -2.72 1.60
N ILE A 75 -0.65 -2.43 2.90
CA ILE A 75 -1.85 -1.87 3.54
C ILE A 75 -1.76 -0.34 3.52
N ARG A 76 -2.83 0.31 3.05
CA ARG A 76 -2.94 1.77 3.00
C ARG A 76 -4.28 2.21 3.59
N PRO A 77 -4.36 3.39 4.22
CA PRO A 77 -5.65 3.98 4.57
C PRO A 77 -6.53 4.12 3.32
N ALA A 78 -7.81 3.73 3.42
CA ALA A 78 -8.75 3.83 2.30
C ALA A 78 -9.07 5.29 1.93
N ARG A 79 -8.85 6.22 2.86
CA ARG A 79 -8.99 7.67 2.62
C ARG A 79 -7.65 8.40 2.72
N SER A 80 -7.46 9.37 1.84
CA SER A 80 -6.35 10.32 1.92
C SER A 80 -6.65 11.42 2.94
N ARG A 81 -5.60 11.96 3.57
CA ARG A 81 -5.71 13.21 4.36
C ARG A 81 -5.75 14.46 3.49
N PHE A 82 -5.20 14.36 2.27
CA PHE A 82 -5.14 15.45 1.29
C PHE A 82 -5.90 15.04 0.03
N PRO A 83 -6.66 15.95 -0.59
CA PRO A 83 -7.39 15.64 -1.81
C PRO A 83 -6.42 15.35 -2.96
N PHE A 84 -6.87 14.54 -3.90
CA PHE A 84 -6.21 14.31 -5.18
C PHE A 84 -7.26 14.32 -6.30
N MET A 85 -6.83 14.48 -7.54
CA MET A 85 -7.75 14.48 -8.68
C MET A 85 -8.07 13.04 -9.10
N LEU A 86 -9.35 12.72 -9.18
CA LEU A 86 -9.89 11.48 -9.72
C LEU A 86 -10.98 11.86 -10.72
N ASN A 87 -10.84 11.43 -11.99
CA ASN A 87 -11.81 11.69 -13.05
C ASN A 87 -12.19 13.18 -13.23
N GLY A 88 -11.23 14.09 -13.02
CA GLY A 88 -11.46 15.54 -13.14
C GLY A 88 -12.03 16.21 -11.88
N GLU A 89 -12.27 15.46 -10.81
CA GLU A 89 -12.83 15.97 -9.55
C GLU A 89 -11.89 15.74 -8.36
N LYS A 90 -12.04 16.55 -7.31
CA LYS A 90 -11.32 16.35 -6.05
C LYS A 90 -11.91 15.15 -5.32
N SER A 91 -11.09 14.14 -5.06
CA SER A 91 -11.45 12.97 -4.27
C SER A 91 -10.47 12.76 -3.11
N PHE A 92 -10.95 12.04 -2.11
CA PHE A 92 -10.16 11.52 -1.00
C PHE A 92 -10.18 10.00 -0.97
N ASP A 93 -10.93 9.34 -1.86
CA ASP A 93 -11.18 7.90 -1.85
C ASP A 93 -10.07 7.15 -2.59
N LYS A 94 -9.08 6.69 -1.81
CA LYS A 94 -7.97 5.92 -2.37
C LYS A 94 -8.43 4.56 -2.86
N ALA A 95 -9.47 3.98 -2.28
CA ALA A 95 -9.96 2.67 -2.71
C ALA A 95 -10.46 2.74 -4.16
N GLU A 96 -11.27 3.76 -4.47
CA GLU A 96 -11.74 4.01 -5.83
C GLU A 96 -10.57 4.34 -6.78
N TYR A 97 -9.67 5.23 -6.35
CA TYR A 97 -8.48 5.56 -7.13
C TYR A 97 -7.69 4.32 -7.55
N TYR A 98 -7.34 3.43 -6.62
CA TYR A 98 -6.53 2.25 -6.94
C TYR A 98 -7.33 1.20 -7.71
N LYS A 99 -8.65 1.05 -7.48
CA LYS A 99 -9.49 0.14 -8.27
C LYS A 99 -9.48 0.50 -9.76
N ASN A 100 -9.52 1.80 -10.09
CA ASN A 100 -9.42 2.30 -11.46
C ASN A 100 -8.01 2.16 -12.06
N LYS A 101 -7.04 1.64 -11.29
CA LYS A 101 -5.64 1.44 -11.69
C LYS A 101 -5.21 -0.02 -11.69
N ILE A 102 -6.13 -0.95 -11.47
CA ILE A 102 -5.86 -2.38 -11.60
C ILE A 102 -5.41 -2.67 -13.04
N GLY A 103 -4.31 -3.42 -13.18
CA GLY A 103 -3.67 -3.71 -14.44
C GLY A 103 -2.64 -2.67 -14.89
N GLU A 104 -2.61 -1.46 -14.30
CA GLU A 104 -1.61 -0.44 -14.61
C GLU A 104 -0.30 -0.66 -13.83
N GLU A 105 0.80 -0.21 -14.43
CA GLU A 105 2.13 -0.24 -13.80
C GLU A 105 2.40 1.02 -12.97
N PHE A 106 3.02 0.81 -11.82
CA PHE A 106 3.46 1.84 -10.89
C PHE A 106 4.98 1.85 -10.79
N LYS A 107 5.58 3.03 -10.93
CA LYS A 107 6.97 3.25 -10.52
C LYS A 107 7.04 3.26 -8.99
N ILE A 108 7.90 2.41 -8.43
CA ILE A 108 8.19 2.36 -7.00
C ILE A 108 9.18 3.48 -6.68
N LEU A 109 8.81 4.32 -5.71
CA LEU A 109 9.66 5.36 -5.18
C LEU A 109 9.98 5.03 -3.73
N ILE A 110 11.26 4.82 -3.46
CA ILE A 110 11.77 4.64 -2.10
C ILE A 110 12.04 6.02 -1.52
N LYS A 111 11.46 6.32 -0.36
CA LYS A 111 11.74 7.52 0.41
C LYS A 111 12.70 7.18 1.55
N GLU A 112 13.83 7.88 1.57
CA GLU A 112 14.67 8.00 2.75
C GLU A 112 13.89 8.82 3.79
N ASP A 113 13.83 8.34 5.03
CA ASP A 113 13.25 9.13 6.11
C ASP A 113 14.26 10.22 6.46
N LYS A 114 13.81 11.48 6.49
CA LYS A 114 14.63 12.64 6.88
C LYS A 114 14.78 12.71 8.39
#